data_AF-A0AAI8BBJ0-F1
#
_entry.id   AF-A0AAI8BBJ0-F1
#
_cell.length_a   1.000
_cell.length_b   1.000
_cell.length_c   1.000
_cell.angle_alpha   90.00
_cell.angle_beta   90.00
_cell.angle_gamma   90.00
#
_symmetry.space_group_name_H-M   'P 1'
#
loop_
_entity.id
_entity.type
_entity.pdbx_description
1 polymer ?
#
loop_
_entity_poly.entity_id
_entity_poly.type
_entity_poly.pdbx_seq_one_letter_code
_entity_poly.pdbx_strand_id
1 'polypeptide(L)' 'MKNKMSGMDTADLDATAVLGAPDTVRERNRVLEADLGLDAILWHIDYGAQPFDLMRNNLEVFARDVLPRL' A
#
# COMPACT_ATOMS: atom_id res chain seq x y z
N MET A 1 -16.76 -2.41 -28.64
CA MET A 1 -15.72 -2.87 -27.68
C MET A 1 -15.56 -1.77 -26.63
N LYS A 2 -15.88 -2.04 -25.36
CA LYS A 2 -15.69 -1.06 -24.27
C LYS A 2 -14.19 -1.00 -23.96
N ASN A 3 -13.60 0.20 -24.06
CA ASN A 3 -12.22 0.45 -23.65
C ASN A 3 -12.09 0.13 -22.16
N LYS A 4 -11.37 -0.95 -21.86
CA LYS A 4 -10.93 -1.33 -20.53
C LYS A 4 -9.74 -0.42 -20.19
N MET A 5 -9.78 0.22 -19.02
CA MET A 5 -8.78 1.16 -18.46
C MET A 5 -8.89 2.62 -18.92
N SER A 6 -10.02 3.26 -18.60
CA SER A 6 -9.98 4.68 -18.22
C SER A 6 -9.48 4.74 -16.78
N GLY A 7 -8.39 5.45 -16.54
CA GLY A 7 -7.63 5.42 -15.29
C GLY A 7 -8.44 5.75 -14.04
N MET A 8 -8.08 5.08 -12.94
CA MET A 8 -8.50 5.47 -11.59
C MET A 8 -8.19 6.95 -11.37
N ASP A 9 -9.17 7.69 -10.86
CA ASP A 9 -8.94 9.06 -10.42
C ASP A 9 -8.02 9.03 -9.17
N THR A 10 -7.31 10.11 -8.87
CA THR A 10 -6.43 10.15 -7.69
C THR A 10 -7.19 9.90 -6.38
N ALA A 11 -8.46 10.29 -6.35
CA ALA A 11 -9.38 9.99 -5.25
C ALA A 11 -9.62 8.47 -5.07
N ASP A 12 -9.62 7.69 -6.16
CA ASP A 12 -9.79 6.23 -6.10
C ASP A 12 -8.51 5.55 -5.60
N LEU A 13 -7.34 6.10 -5.91
CA LEU A 13 -6.06 5.62 -5.39
C LEU A 13 -5.93 5.86 -3.88
N ASP A 14 -6.39 7.02 -3.39
CA ASP A 14 -6.45 7.31 -1.95
C ASP A 14 -7.46 6.41 -1.21
N ALA A 15 -8.51 5.94 -1.90
CA ALA A 15 -9.50 5.03 -1.33
C ALA A 15 -9.07 3.55 -1.36
N THR A 16 -8.08 3.15 -2.17
CA THR A 16 -7.78 1.72 -2.42
C THR A 16 -6.32 1.30 -2.21
N ALA A 17 -5.39 2.24 -2.03
CA ALA A 17 -3.97 1.94 -1.85
C ALA A 17 -3.37 2.66 -0.64
N VAL A 18 -2.51 1.96 0.10
CA VAL A 18 -1.69 2.57 1.16
C VAL A 18 -0.31 2.88 0.61
N LEU A 19 -0.10 4.16 0.32
CA LEU A 19 1.14 4.68 -0.27
C LEU A 19 1.70 5.83 0.59
N GLY A 20 3.02 6.04 0.55
CA GLY A 20 3.66 7.21 1.15
C GLY A 20 4.96 6.88 1.89
N ALA A 21 5.40 7.82 2.73
CA ALA A 21 6.51 7.62 3.65
C ALA A 21 6.14 6.60 4.75
N PRO A 22 7.11 5.97 5.43
CA PRO A 22 6.84 4.96 6.46
C PRO A 22 5.84 5.40 7.53
N ASP A 23 5.92 6.65 7.98
CA ASP A 23 4.98 7.20 8.99
C ASP A 23 3.55 7.31 8.47
N THR A 24 3.39 7.76 7.21
CA THR A 24 2.08 7.85 6.55
C THR A 24 1.48 6.46 6.34
N VAL A 25 2.30 5.49 5.91
CA VAL A 25 1.87 4.10 5.72
C VAL A 25 1.43 3.49 7.05
N ARG A 26 2.19 3.72 8.12
CA ARG A 26 1.84 3.24 9.47
C ARG A 26 0.49 3.79 9.92
N GLU A 27 0.30 5.10 9.82
CA GLU A 27 -0.94 5.76 10.24
C GLU A 27 -2.14 5.21 9.46
N ARG A 28 -2.01 5.08 8.14
CA ARG A 28 -3.07 4.50 7.29
C ARG A 28 -3.40 3.05 7.66
N ASN A 29 -2.40 2.23 7.98
CA ASN A 29 -2.65 0.86 8.44
C ASN A 29 -3.40 0.82 9.78
N ARG A 30 -3.05 1.69 10.73
CA ARG A 30 -3.75 1.78 12.03
C ARG A 30 -5.21 2.19 11.87
N VAL A 31 -5.49 3.16 10.99
CA VAL A 31 -6.86 3.56 10.67
C VAL A 31 -7.64 2.38 10.09
N LEU A 32 -7.06 1.64 9.14
CA LEU A 32 -7.72 0.46 8.55
C LEU A 32 -7.95 -0.66 9.56
N GLU A 33 -6.96 -0.95 10.42
CA GLU A 33 -7.07 -1.94 11.50
C GLU A 33 -8.26 -1.60 12.42
N ALA A 34 -8.36 -0.34 12.85
CA ALA A 34 -9.40 0.12 13.78
C ALA A 34 -10.79 0.20 13.14
N ASP A 35 -10.90 0.79 11.95
CA ASP A 35 -12.19 1.04 11.29
C ASP A 35 -12.85 -0.24 10.79
N LEU A 36 -12.04 -1.24 10.39
CA LEU A 36 -12.52 -2.48 9.80
C LEU A 36 -12.40 -3.69 10.76
N GLY A 37 -11.76 -3.52 11.92
CA GLY A 37 -11.58 -4.59 12.91
C GLY A 37 -10.73 -5.75 12.37
N LEU A 38 -9.63 -5.44 11.69
CA LEU A 38 -8.80 -6.44 11.00
C LEU A 38 -7.71 -6.98 11.93
N ASP A 39 -7.59 -8.30 12.01
CA ASP A 39 -6.46 -8.96 12.70
C ASP A 39 -5.21 -9.06 11.82
N ALA A 40 -5.39 -8.94 10.50
CA ALA A 40 -4.31 -9.06 9.52
C ALA A 40 -4.61 -8.25 8.27
N ILE A 41 -3.57 -7.65 7.69
CA ILE A 41 -3.62 -6.99 6.38
C ILE A 41 -2.55 -7.61 5.49
N LEU A 42 -2.96 -8.11 4.33
CA LEU A 42 -2.05 -8.63 3.31
C LEU A 42 -1.92 -7.61 2.18
N TRP A 43 -0.75 -6.98 2.09
CA TRP A 43 -0.48 -5.98 1.05
C TRP A 43 0.03 -6.60 -0.24
N HIS A 44 -0.57 -6.16 -1.35
CA HIS A 44 -0.03 -6.41 -2.68
C HIS A 44 1.01 -5.33 -3.01
N ILE A 45 2.28 -5.73 -3.01
CA ILE A 45 3.44 -4.84 -3.12
C ILE A 45 4.17 -4.96 -4.46
N ASP A 46 3.78 -5.94 -5.27
CA ASP A 46 4.31 -6.23 -6.60
C ASP A 46 3.21 -6.00 -7.63
N TYR A 47 3.21 -4.85 -8.30
CA TYR A 47 2.19 -4.55 -9.29
C TYR A 47 2.80 -4.25 -10.65
N GLY A 48 2.52 -5.11 -11.63
CA GLY A 48 2.91 -4.93 -13.02
C GLY A 48 4.38 -5.25 -13.26
N ALA A 49 5.05 -4.42 -14.06
CA ALA A 49 6.46 -4.62 -14.44
C ALA A 49 7.38 -3.69 -13.63
N GLN A 50 7.27 -3.69 -12.30
CA GLN A 50 8.13 -2.87 -11.46
C GLN A 50 9.57 -3.40 -11.42
N PRO A 51 10.59 -2.52 -11.39
CA PRO A 51 11.98 -2.96 -11.24
C PRO A 51 12.21 -3.69 -9.92
N PHE A 52 12.96 -4.80 -9.97
CA PHE A 52 13.27 -5.61 -8.79
C PHE A 52 13.88 -4.80 -7.64
N ASP A 53 14.86 -3.94 -7.93
CA ASP A 53 15.55 -3.16 -6.90
C ASP A 53 14.60 -2.20 -6.17
N LEU A 54 13.60 -1.66 -6.87
CA LEU A 54 12.58 -0.81 -6.28
C LEU A 54 11.70 -1.62 -5.31
N MET A 55 11.24 -2.79 -5.75
CA MET A 55 10.39 -3.66 -4.92
C MET A 55 11.13 -4.19 -3.70
N ARG A 56 12.39 -4.63 -3.88
CA ARG A 56 13.24 -5.08 -2.77
C ARG A 56 13.41 -3.98 -1.74
N ASN A 57 13.76 -2.76 -2.17
CA ASN A 57 13.91 -1.64 -1.26
C ASN A 57 12.59 -1.29 -0.55
N ASN A 58 11.45 -1.35 -1.24
CA ASN A 58 10.13 -1.10 -0.63
C ASN A 58 9.83 -2.13 0.48
N LEU A 59 10.11 -3.41 0.23
CA LEU A 59 10.01 -4.48 1.23
C LEU A 59 10.92 -4.27 2.43
N GLU A 60 12.20 -3.93 2.19
CA GLU A 60 13.18 -3.70 3.24
C GLU A 60 12.79 -2.50 4.12
N VAL A 61 12.33 -1.40 3.51
CA VAL A 61 11.83 -0.22 4.22
C VAL A 61 10.58 -0.58 5.03
N PHE A 62 9.63 -1.30 4.44
CA PHE A 62 8.42 -1.71 5.16
C PHE A 62 8.75 -2.58 6.39
N ALA A 63 9.60 -3.59 6.21
CA ALA A 63 10.00 -4.49 7.29
C ALA A 63 10.80 -3.80 8.39
N ARG A 64 11.63 -2.80 8.04
CA ARG A 64 12.48 -2.07 9.00
C ARG A 64 11.75 -0.95 9.71
N ASP A 65 10.96 -0.15 8.98
CA ASP A 65 10.50 1.15 9.44
C ASP A 65 9.01 1.20 9.75
N VAL A 66 8.20 0.32 9.13
CA VAL A 66 6.75 0.25 9.30
C VAL A 66 6.37 -0.86 10.26
N LEU A 67 6.64 -2.12 9.91
CA LEU A 67 6.17 -3.31 10.62
C LEU A 67 6.48 -3.34 12.13
N PRO A 68 7.68 -2.94 12.61
CA PRO A 68 8.01 -2.99 14.03
C PRO A 68 7.23 -1.99 14.91
N ARG A 69 6.51 -1.05 14.29
CA ARG A 69 5.75 0.02 14.95
C ARG A 69 4.25 -0.02 14.64
N LEU A 70 3.82 -1.04 13.88
CA LEU A 70 2.41 -1.39 13.67
C LEU A 70 1.83 -2.16 14.87
#